data_AF-A0A392S689-F1
#
_entry.id   AF-A0A392S689-F1
#
_cell.length_a   1.000
_cell.length_b   1.000
_cell.length_c   1.000
_cell.angle_alpha   90.00
_cell.angle_beta   90.00
_cell.angle_gamma   90.00
#
_symmetry.space_group_name_H-M   'P 1'
#
loop_
_entity.id
_entity.type
_entity.pdbx_description
1 polymer ?
#
loop_
_entity_poly.entity_id
_entity_poly.type
_entity_poly.pdbx_seq_one_letter_code
_entity_poly.pdbx_strand_id
1 'polypeptide(L)'
;YHWNAAPGYMRWYFQISHPYRRPLPPGDPPRLCEQEALFQEEAERKGAIATSLTTRINRMTRIAEDLLSSGELPEGSCARRDVQEIWEAENYA
;
A
#
# COMPACT_ATOMS: atom_id res chain seq x y z
N TYR A 1 -11.72 22.80 24.80
CA TYR A 1 -10.31 22.35 24.78
C TYR A 1 -9.91 22.07 23.35
N HIS A 2 -9.04 22.90 22.76
CA HIS A 2 -8.54 22.75 21.40
C HIS A 2 -7.29 21.87 21.47
N TRP A 3 -7.44 20.55 21.29
CA TRP A 3 -6.32 19.58 21.40
C TRP A 3 -5.17 19.89 20.43
N ASN A 4 -5.45 20.63 19.36
CA ASN A 4 -4.54 21.07 18.31
C ASN A 4 -3.56 22.17 18.78
N ALA A 5 -3.75 22.74 19.98
CA ALA A 5 -2.88 23.77 20.56
C ALA A 5 -1.82 23.19 21.52
N ALA A 6 -1.80 21.88 21.75
CA ALA A 6 -0.79 21.25 22.59
C ALA A 6 0.61 21.38 21.94
N PRO A 7 1.60 21.95 22.64
CA PRO A 7 2.96 22.07 22.12
C PRO A 7 3.48 20.69 21.70
N GLY A 8 3.85 20.54 20.43
CA GLY A 8 4.33 19.27 19.87
C GLY A 8 3.28 18.41 19.17
N TYR A 9 1.97 18.70 19.29
CA TYR A 9 0.93 17.96 18.56
C TYR A 9 1.13 18.07 17.05
N MET A 10 1.34 19.28 16.52
CA MET A 10 1.59 19.47 15.08
C MET A 10 2.85 18.72 14.64
N ARG A 11 3.90 18.73 15.47
CA ARG A 11 5.16 18.02 15.19
C ARG A 11 4.94 16.50 15.12
N TRP A 12 4.18 15.95 16.06
CA TRP A 12 3.82 14.53 16.10
C TRP A 12 2.92 14.16 14.92
N TYR A 13 1.88 14.95 14.64
CA TYR A 13 0.97 14.75 13.51
C TYR A 13 1.73 14.73 12.18
N PHE A 14 2.64 15.68 11.95
CA PHE A 14 3.46 15.71 10.73
C PHE A 14 4.40 14.49 10.62
N GLN A 15 4.98 14.02 11.73
CA GLN A 15 5.85 12.84 11.73
C GLN A 15 5.12 11.54 11.42
N ILE A 16 3.87 11.37 11.87
CA ILE A 16 3.10 10.15 11.64
C ILE A 16 2.35 10.16 10.30
N SER A 17 1.85 11.32 9.86
CA SER A 17 1.05 11.44 8.62
C SER A 17 1.92 11.59 7.38
N HIS A 18 3.16 12.09 7.52
CA HIS A 18 4.07 12.34 6.40
C HIS A 18 5.45 11.72 6.67
N PRO A 19 5.59 10.38 6.66
CA PRO A 19 6.85 9.69 6.96
C PRO A 19 8.05 10.12 6.09
N TYR A 20 7.80 10.69 4.90
CA TYR A 20 8.83 11.24 4.00
C TYR A 20 9.30 12.67 4.38
N ARG A 21 8.55 13.37 5.24
CA ARG A 21 8.92 14.66 5.87
C ARG A 21 9.61 14.45 7.23
N ARG A 22 10.34 13.34 7.41
CA ARG A 22 11.24 13.21 8.56
C ARG A 22 12.21 14.40 8.59
N PRO A 23 12.41 15.05 9.75
CA PRO A 23 13.42 16.10 9.87
C PRO A 23 14.78 15.53 9.48
N LEU A 24 15.57 16.31 8.72
CA LEU A 24 16.97 15.98 8.52
C LEU A 24 17.70 15.93 9.88
N PRO A 25 18.80 15.15 9.98
CA PRO A 25 19.69 15.21 11.12
C PRO A 25 20.04 16.66 11.52
N PRO A 26 20.21 16.95 12.81
CA PRO A 26 20.62 18.27 13.26
C PRO A 26 21.95 18.66 12.61
N GLY A 27 21.97 19.75 11.84
CA GLY A 27 23.17 20.26 11.18
C GLY A 27 23.12 20.25 9.65
N ASP A 28 22.18 19.51 9.06
CA ASP A 28 21.99 19.52 7.61
C ASP A 28 21.13 20.73 7.17
N PRO A 29 21.48 21.39 6.06
CA PRO A 29 20.67 22.48 5.52
C PRO A 29 19.27 21.97 5.15
N PRO A 30 18.21 22.80 5.28
CA PRO A 30 16.86 22.43 4.87
C PRO A 30 16.85 21.89 3.43
N ARG A 31 16.05 20.83 3.19
CA ARG A 31 15.87 20.32 1.82
C ARG A 31 15.30 21.43 0.95
N LEU A 32 15.79 21.52 -0.28
CA LEU A 32 15.26 22.46 -1.26
C LEU A 32 13.79 22.13 -1.54
N CYS A 33 12.96 23.15 -1.72
CA CYS A 33 11.52 22.98 -1.95
C CYS A 33 11.23 22.08 -3.17
N GLU A 34 12.07 22.15 -4.20
CA GLU A 34 12.00 21.31 -5.40
C GLU A 34 12.20 19.83 -5.06
N GLN A 35 13.14 19.53 -4.16
CA GLN A 35 13.42 18.17 -3.72
C GLN A 35 12.27 17.59 -2.88
N GLU A 36 11.65 18.42 -2.03
CA GLU A 36 10.44 18.01 -1.28
C GLU A 36 9.24 17.76 -2.19
N ALA A 37 9.08 18.58 -3.24
CA ALA A 37 8.03 18.41 -4.25
C ALA A 37 8.19 17.09 -5.02
N LEU A 38 9.41 16.73 -5.41
CA LEU A 38 9.71 15.46 -6.08
C LEU A 38 9.42 14.25 -5.18
N PHE A 39 9.75 14.32 -3.89
CA PHE A 39 9.42 13.24 -2.95
C PHE A 39 7.91 13.08 -2.73
N GLN A 40 7.18 14.19 -2.68
CA GLN A 40 5.72 14.19 -2.58
C GLN A 40 5.09 13.54 -3.83
N GLU A 41 5.51 13.97 -5.03
CA GLU A 41 5.07 13.40 -6.30
C GLU A 41 5.37 11.90 -6.40
N GLU A 42 6.58 11.49 -6.01
CA GLU A 42 6.98 10.07 -6.03
C GLU A 42 6.13 9.24 -5.07
N ALA A 43 5.83 9.76 -3.87
CA ALA A 43 4.99 9.09 -2.89
C ALA A 43 3.54 8.95 -3.38
N GLU A 44 2.98 10.00 -3.98
CA GLU A 44 1.63 9.98 -4.58
C GLU A 44 1.56 8.99 -5.74
N ARG A 45 2.55 9.00 -6.64
CA ARG A 45 2.65 8.05 -7.75
C ARG A 45 2.79 6.61 -7.25
N LYS A 46 3.68 6.35 -6.29
CA LYS A 46 3.86 5.02 -5.69
C LYS A 46 2.58 4.55 -4.98
N GLY A 47 1.89 5.44 -4.26
CA GLY A 47 0.62 5.16 -3.61
C GLY A 47 -0.48 4.79 -4.61
N ALA A 48 -0.58 5.53 -5.71
CA ALA A 48 -1.54 5.23 -6.79
C ALA A 48 -1.25 3.88 -7.45
N ILE A 49 0.03 3.57 -7.72
CA ILE A 49 0.45 2.27 -8.27
C ILE A 49 0.13 1.14 -7.29
N ALA A 50 0.45 1.29 -6.00
CA ALA A 50 0.16 0.30 -4.98
C ALA A 50 -1.35 0.04 -4.86
N THR A 51 -2.17 1.10 -4.90
CA THR A 51 -3.63 1.00 -4.86
C THR A 51 -4.19 0.29 -6.09
N SER A 52 -3.68 0.64 -7.28
CA SER A 52 -4.07 -0.02 -8.54
C SER A 52 -3.70 -1.50 -8.55
N LEU A 53 -2.50 -1.83 -8.07
CA LEU A 53 -2.03 -3.22 -7.96
C LEU A 53 -2.89 -4.03 -6.98
N THR A 54 -3.16 -3.47 -5.80
CA THR A 54 -4.03 -4.11 -4.79
C THR A 54 -5.42 -4.37 -5.35
N THR A 55 -5.99 -3.41 -6.08
CA THR A 55 -7.30 -3.57 -6.73
C THR A 55 -7.30 -4.71 -7.75
N ARG A 56 -6.21 -4.85 -8.52
CA ARG A 56 -6.05 -5.93 -9.50
C ARG A 56 -5.89 -7.29 -8.83
N ILE A 57 -5.10 -7.37 -7.75
CA ILE A 57 -4.91 -8.60 -6.96
C ILE A 57 -6.26 -9.06 -6.40
N ASN A 58 -6.99 -8.18 -5.72
CA ASN A 58 -8.30 -8.53 -5.13
C ASN A 58 -9.31 -9.01 -6.19
N ARG A 59 -9.24 -8.46 -7.42
CA ARG A 59 -10.06 -8.92 -8.54
C ARG A 59 -9.66 -10.33 -8.98
N MET A 60 -8.37 -10.63 -9.06
CA MET A 60 -7.87 -11.96 -9.41
C MET A 60 -8.26 -12.99 -8.35
N THR A 61 -8.12 -12.67 -7.06
CA THR A 61 -8.53 -13.56 -5.96
C THR A 61 -10.00 -13.90 -6.04
N ARG A 62 -10.87 -12.91 -6.27
CA ARG A 62 -12.32 -13.15 -6.43
C ARG A 62 -12.66 -14.05 -7.61
N ILE A 63 -11.93 -13.94 -8.73
CA ILE A 63 -12.12 -14.83 -9.88
C ILE A 63 -11.69 -16.26 -9.52
N ALA A 64 -10.56 -16.41 -8.83
CA ALA A 64 -10.08 -17.71 -8.40
C ALA A 64 -11.06 -18.39 -7.43
N GLU A 65 -11.60 -17.64 -6.46
CA GLU A 65 -12.61 -18.12 -5.52
C GLU A 65 -13.89 -18.59 -6.22
N ASP A 66 -14.37 -17.82 -7.19
CA ASP A 66 -15.56 -18.17 -7.99
C ASP A 66 -15.33 -19.46 -8.78
N LEU A 67 -14.17 -19.62 -9.43
CA LEU A 67 -13.80 -20.83 -10.17
C LEU A 67 -13.64 -22.07 -9.28
N LEU A 68 -13.12 -21.91 -8.07
CA LEU A 68 -13.01 -23.01 -7.11
C LEU A 68 -14.38 -23.42 -6.56
N SER A 69 -15.30 -22.47 -6.42
CA SER A 69 -16.65 -22.68 -5.88
C SER A 69 -17.66 -23.15 -6.93
N SER A 70 -17.43 -22.87 -8.21
CA SER A 70 -18.37 -23.19 -9.30
C SER A 70 -18.48 -24.69 -9.60
N GLY A 71 -17.48 -25.48 -9.21
CA GLY A 71 -17.39 -26.91 -9.53
C GLY A 71 -17.06 -27.19 -11.00
N GLU A 72 -16.73 -26.16 -11.80
CA GLU A 72 -16.33 -26.29 -13.21
C GLU A 72 -14.95 -26.96 -13.36
N LEU A 73 -14.11 -26.86 -12.33
CA LEU A 73 -12.77 -27.43 -12.30
C LEU A 73 -12.79 -28.82 -11.65
N PRO A 74 -12.45 -29.90 -12.41
CA PRO A 74 -12.41 -31.25 -11.86
C PRO A 74 -11.43 -31.35 -10.68
N GLU A 75 -11.84 -32.10 -9.65
CA GLU A 75 -10.99 -32.44 -8.50
C GLU A 75 -9.66 -33.06 -8.98
N GLY A 76 -8.53 -32.56 -8.47
CA GLY A 76 -7.20 -33.06 -8.83
C GLY A 76 -6.67 -32.63 -10.21
N SER A 77 -7.41 -31.82 -10.97
CA SER A 77 -6.89 -31.25 -12.22
C SER A 77 -5.77 -30.24 -11.97
N CYS A 78 -4.82 -30.14 -12.91
CA CYS A 78 -3.77 -29.11 -12.87
C CYS A 78 -4.38 -27.71 -12.81
N ALA A 79 -5.43 -27.44 -13.59
CA ALA A 79 -6.13 -26.16 -13.58
C ALA A 79 -6.67 -25.78 -12.19
N ARG A 80 -7.25 -26.74 -11.45
CA ARG A 80 -7.71 -26.49 -10.09
C ARG A 80 -6.58 -26.15 -9.13
N ARG A 81 -5.46 -26.88 -9.22
CA ARG A 81 -4.27 -26.60 -8.40
C ARG A 81 -3.70 -25.21 -8.70
N ASP A 82 -3.57 -24.86 -9.97
CA ASP A 82 -3.01 -23.56 -10.38
C ASP A 82 -3.90 -22.40 -9.91
N VAL A 83 -5.23 -22.54 -9.98
CA VAL A 83 -6.19 -21.56 -9.45
C VAL A 83 -6.13 -21.48 -7.92
N GLN A 84 -5.94 -22.61 -7.24
CA GLN A 84 -5.77 -22.65 -5.80
C GLN A 84 -4.47 -21.96 -5.35
N GLU A 85 -3.36 -22.16 -6.05
CA GLU A 85 -2.11 -21.44 -5.76
C GLU A 85 -2.26 -19.92 -5.92
N ILE A 86 -3.02 -19.46 -6.92
CA ILE A 86 -3.32 -18.02 -7.11
C ILE A 86 -4.13 -17.46 -5.93
N TRP A 87 -5.12 -18.21 -5.43
CA TRP A 87 -5.93 -17.81 -4.29
C TRP A 87 -5.12 -17.82 -2.98
N GLU A 88 -4.24 -18.81 -2.79
CA GLU A 88 -3.41 -18.93 -1.58
C GLU A 88 -2.27 -17.89 -1.54
N ALA A 89 -1.83 -17.38 -2.68
CA ALA A 89 -0.76 -16.38 -2.77
C ALA A 89 -1.06 -15.07 -2.00
N GLU A 90 -2.33 -14.75 -1.74
CA GLU A 90 -2.72 -13.60 -0.92
C GLU A 90 -2.45 -13.82 0.59
N ASN A 91 -2.43 -15.08 1.07
CA ASN A 91 -2.25 -15.40 2.49
C ASN A 91 -0.79 -15.32 2.98
N TYR A 92 0.16 -15.06 2.08
CA TYR A 92 1.60 -14.97 2.40
C TYR A 92 2.15 -13.53 2.43
N ALA A 93 1.31 -12.52 2.21
CA ALA A 93 1.66 -11.10 2.21
C ALA A 93 1.35 -10.40 3.54
#